data_AF-A0A179S2L9-F1
#
_entry.id   AF-A0A179S2L9-F1
#
_cell.length_a   1.000
_cell.length_b   1.000
_cell.length_c   1.000
_cell.angle_alpha   90.00
_cell.angle_beta   90.00
_cell.angle_gamma   90.00
#
_symmetry.space_group_name_H-M   'P 1'
#
loop_
_entity.id
_entity.type
_entity.pdbx_description
1 polymer ?
#
loop_
_entity_poly.entity_id
_entity_poly.type
_entity_poly.pdbx_seq_one_letter_code
_entity_poly.pdbx_strand_id
1 'polypeptide(L)' 'MSAPTIRIAHDPEADVWYVEESDVPGLRAEAPTVDARLPVIVADLRDEDGPVPVDIVIG' A
#
# COMPACT_ATOMS: atom_id res chain seq x y z
N MET A 1 -13.43 -8.43 -9.98
CA MET A 1 -12.77 -7.13 -9.70
C MET A 1 -11.29 -7.40 -9.74
N SER A 2 -10.50 -6.59 -10.46
CA SER A 2 -9.05 -6.68 -10.39
C SER A 2 -8.57 -6.14 -9.04
N ALA A 3 -7.44 -6.65 -8.53
CA ALA A 3 -6.81 -6.10 -7.34
C ALA A 3 -6.35 -4.66 -7.63
N PRO A 4 -6.46 -3.73 -6.65
CA PRO A 4 -5.90 -2.40 -6.81
C PRO A 4 -4.38 -2.47 -6.87
N THR A 5 -3.79 -1.64 -7.73
CA THR A 5 -2.34 -1.50 -7.84
C THR A 5 -1.85 -0.46 -6.85
N ILE A 6 -0.77 -0.79 -6.13
CA ILE A 6 -0.11 0.11 -5.19
C ILE A 6 1.35 0.20 -5.61
N ARG A 7 1.79 1.40 -5.97
CA ARG A 7 3.19 1.71 -6.24
C ARG A 7 3.84 2.23 -4.98
N ILE A 8 4.95 1.62 -4.59
CA ILE A 8 5.76 2.05 -3.46
C ILE A 8 7.14 2.47 -3.93
N ALA A 9 7.72 3.44 -3.23
CA ALA A 9 9.08 3.90 -3.43
C ALA A 9 9.81 3.93 -2.07
N HIS A 10 11.14 3.81 -2.13
CA HIS A 10 12.00 3.99 -0.96
C HIS A 10 12.56 5.40 -0.94
N ASP A 11 12.39 6.10 0.17
CA ASP A 11 13.07 7.35 0.46
C ASP A 11 14.39 7.04 1.18
N PRO A 12 15.56 7.25 0.53
CA PRO A 12 16.85 6.95 1.13
C PRO A 12 17.29 7.99 2.18
N GLU A 13 16.71 9.20 2.21
CA GLU A 13 17.02 10.22 3.21
C GLU A 13 16.33 9.91 4.54
N ALA A 14 15.09 9.42 4.47
CA ALA A 14 14.31 9.03 5.64
C ALA A 14 14.44 7.53 6.00
N ASP A 15 15.02 6.72 5.12
CA ASP A 15 15.12 5.25 5.21
C ASP A 15 13.76 4.56 5.42
N VAL A 16 12.76 5.00 4.66
CA VAL A 16 11.39 4.47 4.72
C VAL A 16 10.86 4.16 3.33
N TRP A 17 10.01 3.15 3.26
CA TRP A 17 9.16 2.86 2.12
C TRP A 17 7.85 3.62 2.26
N TYR A 18 7.37 4.22 1.19
CA TYR A 18 6.11 4.97 1.17
C TYR A 18 5.26 4.61 -0.04
N VAL A 19 3.94 4.78 0.08
CA VAL A 19 3.01 4.69 -1.06
C VAL A 19 3.19 5.93 -1.93
N GLU A 20 3.76 5.73 -3.12
CA GLU A 20 3.96 6.78 -4.13
C GLU A 20 2.67 7.02 -4.92
N GLU A 21 2.01 5.95 -5.35
CA GLU A 21 0.77 5.98 -6.13
C GLU A 21 -0.13 4.80 -5.77
N SER A 22 -1.45 4.97 -5.82
CA SER A 22 -2.42 3.94 -5.45
C SER A 22 -3.76 4.16 -6.13
N ASP A 23 -4.37 3.06 -6.60
CA ASP A 23 -5.75 3.04 -7.10
C ASP A 23 -6.80 3.23 -5.98
N VAL A 24 -6.39 3.12 -4.72
CA VAL A 24 -7.24 3.25 -3.53
C VAL A 24 -7.21 4.72 -3.06
N PRO A 25 -8.32 5.46 -3.15
CA PRO A 25 -8.38 6.84 -2.70
C PRO A 25 -8.08 6.96 -1.20
N GLY A 26 -7.20 7.88 -0.84
CA GLY A 26 -6.84 8.14 0.56
C GLY A 26 -5.82 7.15 1.15
N LEU A 27 -5.36 6.15 0.40
CA LEU A 27 -4.30 5.25 0.86
C LEU A 27 -2.96 6.00 0.93
N ARG A 28 -2.49 6.22 2.15
CA ARG A 28 -1.14 6.70 2.45
C ARG A 28 -0.58 5.84 3.57
N ALA A 29 0.60 5.28 3.34
CA ALA A 29 1.30 4.48 4.32
C ALA A 29 2.80 4.67 4.13
N GLU A 30 3.51 4.68 5.26
CA GLU A 30 4.96 4.70 5.32
C GLU A 30 5.40 3.63 6.31
N ALA A 31 6.48 2.92 5.98
CA ALA A 31 7.02 1.86 6.81
C ALA A 31 8.52 1.70 6.59
N PRO A 32 9.29 1.31 7.63
CA PRO A 32 10.73 1.06 7.49
C PRO A 32 11.04 -0.15 6.57
N THR A 33 10.05 -0.97 6.26
CA THR A 33 10.18 -2.11 5.33
C THR A 33 8.93 -2.21 4.47
N VAL A 34 9.03 -2.89 3.32
CA VAL A 34 7.88 -3.28 2.49
C VAL A 34 7.06 -4.34 3.23
N ASP A 35 6.30 -3.92 4.22
CA ASP A 35 5.53 -4.82 5.08
C ASP A 35 4.17 -5.17 4.41
N ALA A 36 3.72 -6.41 4.59
CA ALA A 36 2.50 -6.96 4.00
C ALA A 36 1.21 -6.45 4.67
N ARG A 37 1.26 -5.28 5.32
CA ARG A 37 0.11 -4.65 5.98
C ARG A 37 -0.76 -3.85 5.03
N LEU A 38 -0.28 -3.55 3.82
CA LEU A 38 -1.05 -2.88 2.76
C LEU A 38 -2.41 -3.57 2.46
N PRO A 39 -2.51 -4.90 2.28
CA PRO A 39 -3.78 -5.63 2.19
C PRO A 39 -4.81 -5.29 3.29
N VAL A 40 -4.34 -5.10 4.53
CA VAL A 40 -5.19 -4.83 5.69
C VAL A 40 -5.64 -3.38 5.72
N ILE A 41 -4.72 -2.44 5.43
CA ILE A 41 -5.05 -1.01 5.35
C ILE A 41 -6.02 -0.74 4.21
N VAL A 42 -5.84 -1.41 3.06
CA VAL A 42 -6.77 -1.29 1.94
C VAL A 42 -8.15 -1.86 2.29
N ALA A 43 -8.20 -3.00 2.98
CA ALA A 43 -9.47 -3.57 3.44
C ALA A 43 -10.22 -2.61 4.36
N ASP A 44 -9.52 -2.02 5.33
CA ASP A 44 -10.07 -1.04 6.26
C ASP A 44 -10.61 0.20 5.53
N LEU A 45 -9.84 0.76 4.58
CA LEU A 45 -10.28 1.90 3.77
C LEU A 45 -11.47 1.59 2.85
N ARG A 46 -11.71 0.32 2.52
CA ARG A 46 -12.80 -0.12 1.66
C ARG A 46 -14.00 -0.65 2.44
N ASP A 47 -13.96 -0.60 3.78
CA ASP A 47 -14.93 -1.22 4.69
C ASP A 47 -15.14 -2.72 4.37
N GLU A 48 -14.06 -3.43 4.03
CA GLU A 48 -14.09 -4.87 3.72
C GLU A 48 -13.65 -5.70 4.94
N ASP A 49 -14.38 -6.76 5.25
CA ASP A 49 -14.07 -7.69 6.33
C ASP A 49 -12.89 -8.62 5.97
N GLY A 50 -11.66 -8.09 6.11
CA GLY A 50 -10.41 -8.86 6.03
C GLY A 50 -9.48 -8.44 4.88
N PRO A 51 -8.20 -8.88 4.90
CA PRO A 51 -7.19 -8.43 3.96
C PRO A 51 -7.59 -8.73 2.51
N VAL A 52 -7.47 -7.73 1.66
CA VAL A 52 -7.80 -7.85 0.24
C VAL A 52 -6.54 -8.05 -0.60
N PRO A 53 -6.64 -8.77 -1.72
CA PRO A 53 -5.52 -8.90 -2.65
C PRO A 53 -5.15 -7.52 -3.20
N VAL A 54 -3.86 -7.21 -3.22
CA VAL A 54 -3.29 -5.98 -3.78
C VAL A 54 -2.07 -6.34 -4.63
N ASP A 55 -1.89 -5.63 -5.74
CA ASP A 55 -0.71 -5.78 -6.59
C ASP A 55 0.31 -4.71 -6.20
N ILE A 56 1.44 -5.12 -5.62
CA ILE A 56 2.50 -4.20 -5.19
C ILE A 56 3.55 -4.08 -6.29
N VAL A 57 3.78 -2.86 -6.74
CA VAL A 57 4.82 -2.52 -7.71
C VAL A 57 5.87 -1.65 -7.04
N ILE A 58 7.13 -2.05 -7.15
CA ILE A 58 8.26 -1.25 -6.66
C ILE A 58 8.69 -0.29 -7.77
N GLY A 59 8.69 1.01 -7.45
CA GLY A 59 8.95 2.12 -8.34
C GLY A 59 10.42 2.43 -8.59
#